data_AF-A0A2P6QWJ2-F1
#
_entry.id   AF-A0A2P6QWJ2-F1
#
_cell.length_a   1.000
_cell.length_b   1.000
_cell.length_c   1.000
_cell.angle_alpha   90.00
_cell.angle_beta   90.00
_cell.angle_gamma   90.00
#
_symmetry.space_group_name_H-M   'P 1'
#
loop_
_entity.id
_entity.type
_entity.pdbx_description
1 polymer ?
#
loop_
_entity_poly.entity_id
_entity_poly.type
_entity_poly.pdbx_seq_one_letter_code
_entity_poly.pdbx_strand_id
1 'polypeptide(L)'
;MLNYDISQLYLSFAISSLSSCIFGFGPLLEKLYDIMRQPYSPEQYEEQRLLHVQHSKLLAQQERYWRQRSRAIWLKDGDRNSAFFHRRASNRKSRNTIKGLTNENGVWQSEPYEIQHLLMQYFSNVFSSDHTDFTALEEVINATPVKVTDSMNSDLTKPYMDEEIKSALFHMHPSKSLGPDGMTPFFFIKRIGI
;
A
#
# COMPACT_ATOMS: atom_id res chain seq x y z
N MET A 1 -24.49 -33.73 4.62
CA MET A 1 -23.05 -34.03 4.57
C MET A 1 -22.41 -33.12 3.53
N LEU A 2 -21.86 -31.99 3.95
CA LEU A 2 -21.06 -31.14 3.06
C LEU A 2 -19.64 -31.70 3.05
N ASN A 3 -19.32 -32.49 2.02
CA ASN A 3 -17.96 -32.91 1.73
C ASN A 3 -17.15 -31.68 1.29
N TYR A 4 -16.62 -30.94 2.28
CA TYR A 4 -15.57 -29.97 2.04
C TYR A 4 -14.29 -30.76 1.75
N ASP A 5 -13.99 -30.84 0.46
CA ASP A 5 -12.83 -31.52 -0.09
C ASP A 5 -11.53 -30.96 0.52
N ILE A 6 -10.87 -31.79 1.34
CA ILE A 6 -9.65 -31.48 2.09
C ILE A 6 -8.51 -31.05 1.14
N SER A 7 -8.59 -31.41 -0.15
CA SER A 7 -7.63 -30.98 -1.18
C SER A 7 -7.65 -29.46 -1.44
N GLN A 8 -8.78 -28.78 -1.22
CA GLN A 8 -8.89 -27.31 -1.37
C GLN A 8 -8.24 -26.54 -0.19
N LEU A 9 -8.14 -27.18 0.99
CA LEU A 9 -7.42 -26.62 2.14
C LEU A 9 -5.90 -26.63 1.93
N TYR A 10 -5.36 -27.65 1.26
CA TYR A 10 -3.92 -27.77 1.00
C TYR A 10 -3.40 -26.85 -0.10
N LEU A 11 -4.20 -26.52 -1.12
CA LEU A 11 -3.78 -25.58 -2.18
C LEU A 11 -3.70 -24.12 -1.69
N SER A 12 -4.46 -23.78 -0.65
CA SER A 12 -4.35 -22.49 0.07
C SER A 12 -3.10 -22.43 0.99
N PHE A 13 -2.61 -23.58 1.44
CA PHE A 13 -1.48 -23.71 2.35
C PHE A 13 -0.13 -23.37 1.68
N ALA A 14 0.01 -23.61 0.37
CA ALA A 14 1.26 -23.34 -0.36
C ALA A 14 1.49 -21.85 -0.69
N ILE A 15 0.45 -21.00 -0.63
CA ILE A 15 0.58 -19.55 -0.82
C ILE A 15 0.85 -18.81 0.51
N SER A 16 0.78 -19.52 1.66
CA SER A 16 0.56 -18.92 2.97
C SER A 16 1.60 -19.22 4.06
N SER A 17 2.84 -19.61 3.71
CA SER A 17 3.94 -19.64 4.70
C SER A 17 4.20 -18.26 5.32
N LEU A 18 4.19 -17.20 4.51
CA LEU A 18 4.33 -15.82 4.99
C LEU A 18 3.07 -15.29 5.69
N SER A 19 1.87 -15.72 5.28
CA SER A 19 0.64 -15.18 5.85
C SER A 19 0.25 -15.82 7.19
N SER A 20 0.67 -17.06 7.45
CA SER A 20 0.44 -17.73 8.74
C SER A 20 1.27 -17.08 9.86
N CYS A 21 2.54 -16.74 9.57
CA CYS A 21 3.42 -16.05 10.54
C CYS A 21 3.05 -14.59 10.79
N ILE A 22 2.59 -13.84 9.78
CA ILE A 22 2.27 -12.41 9.94
C ILE A 22 1.00 -12.17 10.76
N PHE A 23 0.01 -13.08 10.69
CA PHE A 23 -1.31 -12.89 11.32
C PHE A 23 -1.65 -13.95 12.38
N GLY A 24 -0.75 -14.90 12.68
CA GLY A 24 -0.91 -15.85 13.79
C GLY A 24 -2.02 -16.89 13.61
N PHE A 25 -2.32 -17.29 12.37
CA PHE A 25 -3.41 -18.25 12.09
C PHE A 25 -3.11 -19.68 12.54
N GLY A 26 -1.84 -20.07 12.61
CA GLY A 26 -1.40 -21.45 12.91
C GLY A 26 -2.00 -22.03 14.20
N PRO A 27 -1.77 -21.42 15.37
CA PRO A 27 -2.26 -21.94 16.65
C PRO A 27 -3.78 -22.02 16.74
N LEU A 28 -4.50 -21.11 16.05
CA LEU A 28 -5.95 -21.02 16.09
C LEU A 28 -6.62 -22.15 15.28
N LEU A 29 -6.04 -22.48 14.11
CA LEU A 29 -6.51 -23.57 13.26
C LEU A 29 -6.21 -24.94 13.87
N GLU A 30 -5.07 -25.07 14.54
CA GLU A 30 -4.69 -26.28 15.27
C GLU A 30 -5.65 -26.54 16.43
N LYS A 31 -5.96 -25.52 17.24
CA LYS A 31 -6.94 -25.62 18.32
C LYS A 31 -8.37 -25.96 17.84
N LEU A 32 -8.79 -25.38 16.71
CA LEU A 32 -10.07 -25.71 16.07
C LEU A 32 -10.12 -27.17 15.61
N TYR A 33 -9.02 -27.67 15.04
CA TYR A 33 -8.93 -29.05 14.58
C TYR A 33 -8.97 -30.05 15.75
N ASP A 34 -8.29 -29.74 16.84
CA ASP A 34 -8.28 -30.58 18.05
C ASP A 34 -9.66 -30.68 18.71
N ILE A 35 -10.41 -29.56 18.79
CA ILE A 35 -11.78 -29.53 19.35
C ILE A 35 -12.75 -30.34 18.48
N MET A 36 -12.61 -30.27 17.14
CA MET A 36 -13.45 -31.05 16.21
C MET A 36 -13.22 -32.57 16.29
N ARG A 37 -12.13 -33.02 16.94
CA ARG A 37 -11.78 -34.44 17.08
C ARG A 37 -12.31 -35.07 18.37
N GLN A 38 -12.77 -34.27 19.32
CA GLN A 38 -13.30 -34.73 20.61
C GLN A 38 -14.82 -34.99 20.58
N PRO A 39 -15.36 -35.88 21.44
CA PRO A 39 -16.79 -36.12 21.54
C PRO A 39 -17.52 -34.91 22.11
N TYR A 40 -18.70 -34.61 21.57
CA TYR A 40 -19.48 -33.40 21.82
C TYR A 40 -19.74 -33.10 23.31
N SER A 41 -19.36 -31.89 23.74
CA SER A 41 -19.70 -31.29 25.04
C SER A 41 -20.24 -29.85 24.87
N PRO A 42 -21.20 -29.38 25.70
CA PRO A 42 -21.72 -28.01 25.64
C PRO A 42 -20.64 -26.93 25.82
N GLU A 43 -19.62 -27.19 26.63
CA GLU A 43 -18.50 -26.26 26.85
C GLU A 43 -17.60 -26.15 25.60
N GLN A 44 -17.44 -27.25 24.86
CA GLN A 44 -16.68 -27.27 23.61
C GLN A 44 -17.40 -26.52 22.48
N TYR A 45 -18.74 -26.51 22.47
CA TYR A 45 -19.52 -25.75 21.48
C TYR A 45 -19.30 -24.24 21.60
N GLU A 46 -19.25 -23.73 22.83
CA GLU A 46 -18.97 -22.32 23.09
C GLU A 46 -17.54 -21.95 22.67
N GLU A 47 -16.56 -22.80 23.02
CA GLU A 47 -15.17 -22.61 22.60
C GLU A 47 -15.00 -22.64 21.07
N GLN A 48 -15.66 -23.58 20.40
CA GLN A 48 -15.69 -23.67 18.95
C GLN A 48 -16.28 -22.40 18.32
N ARG A 49 -17.39 -21.88 18.86
CA ARG A 49 -18.01 -20.64 18.37
C ARG A 49 -17.07 -19.45 18.51
N LEU A 50 -16.41 -19.31 19.66
CA LEU A 50 -15.46 -18.22 19.90
C LEU A 50 -14.27 -18.29 18.94
N LEU A 51 -13.73 -19.48 18.71
CA LEU A 51 -12.63 -19.67 17.75
C LEU A 51 -13.06 -19.35 16.32
N HIS A 52 -14.27 -19.73 15.89
CA HIS A 52 -14.79 -19.35 14.58
C HIS A 52 -14.94 -17.83 14.43
N VAL A 53 -15.43 -17.12 15.46
CA VAL A 53 -15.54 -15.66 15.46
C VAL A 53 -14.15 -15.02 15.36
N GLN A 54 -13.18 -15.51 16.12
CA GLN A 54 -11.79 -15.04 16.06
C GLN A 54 -11.18 -15.28 14.68
N HIS A 55 -11.39 -16.46 14.10
CA HIS A 55 -10.91 -16.80 12.77
C HIS A 55 -11.50 -15.87 11.69
N SER A 56 -12.82 -15.64 11.72
CA SER A 56 -13.49 -14.70 10.80
C SER A 56 -12.96 -13.27 10.94
N LYS A 57 -12.67 -12.82 12.18
CA LYS A 57 -12.08 -11.50 12.42
C LYS A 57 -10.69 -11.37 11.82
N LEU A 58 -9.84 -12.38 11.98
CA LEU A 58 -8.50 -12.41 11.39
C LEU A 58 -8.55 -12.42 9.86
N LEU A 59 -9.44 -13.22 9.26
CA LEU A 59 -9.64 -13.22 7.80
C LEU A 59 -10.05 -11.83 7.28
N ALA A 60 -10.96 -11.14 7.97
CA ALA A 60 -11.36 -9.78 7.60
C ALA A 60 -10.22 -8.75 7.75
N GLN A 61 -9.30 -8.94 8.70
CA GLN A 61 -8.09 -8.11 8.82
C GLN A 61 -7.10 -8.37 7.68
N GLN A 62 -6.86 -9.65 7.38
CA GLN A 62 -5.98 -10.09 6.29
C GLN A 62 -6.48 -9.57 4.93
N GLU A 63 -7.79 -9.68 4.68
CA GLU A 63 -8.43 -9.16 3.47
C GLU A 63 -8.23 -7.65 3.32
N ARG A 64 -8.46 -6.88 4.39
CA ARG A 64 -8.22 -5.43 4.39
C ARG A 64 -6.75 -5.10 4.10
N TYR A 65 -5.83 -5.85 4.69
CA TYR A 65 -4.39 -5.68 4.48
C TYR A 65 -3.99 -5.92 3.01
N TRP A 66 -4.43 -7.02 2.40
CA TRP A 66 -4.11 -7.33 1.01
C TRP A 66 -4.82 -6.41 0.01
N ARG A 67 -6.07 -6.02 0.30
CA ARG A 67 -6.80 -5.01 -0.47
C ARG A 67 -5.99 -3.71 -0.54
N GLN A 68 -5.54 -3.18 0.60
CA GLN A 68 -4.71 -1.97 0.66
C GLN A 68 -3.41 -2.10 -0.17
N ARG A 69 -2.68 -3.21 -0.02
CA ARG A 69 -1.41 -3.43 -0.75
C ARG A 69 -1.60 -3.62 -2.26
N SER A 70 -2.70 -4.22 -2.67
CA SER A 70 -3.00 -4.48 -4.09
C SER A 70 -3.29 -3.19 -4.89
N ARG A 71 -3.72 -2.10 -4.23
CA ARG A 71 -4.22 -0.85 -4.86
C ARG A 71 -5.30 -1.07 -5.93
N ALA A 72 -6.07 -2.14 -5.82
CA ALA A 72 -7.18 -2.42 -6.74
C ALA A 72 -8.42 -1.61 -6.30
N ILE A 73 -8.62 -0.42 -6.90
CA ILE A 73 -9.74 0.50 -6.60
C ILE A 73 -11.08 0.02 -7.20
N TRP A 74 -11.05 -0.87 -8.20
CA TRP A 74 -12.19 -1.17 -9.09
C TRP A 74 -13.01 -2.43 -8.75
N LEU A 75 -12.72 -3.13 -7.66
CA LEU A 75 -13.43 -4.36 -7.32
C LEU A 75 -14.58 -4.05 -6.35
N LYS A 76 -15.82 -4.11 -6.84
CA LYS A 76 -17.05 -4.11 -6.03
C LYS A 76 -16.91 -5.12 -4.88
N ASP A 77 -17.39 -4.75 -3.70
CA ASP A 77 -17.22 -5.36 -2.36
C ASP A 77 -17.68 -6.84 -2.19
N GLY A 78 -17.56 -7.70 -3.20
CA GLY A 78 -18.07 -9.07 -3.18
C GLY A 78 -17.03 -10.20 -3.14
N ASP A 79 -15.77 -9.96 -3.52
CA ASP A 79 -14.77 -11.03 -3.65
C ASP A 79 -13.86 -11.13 -2.40
N ARG A 80 -14.03 -12.22 -1.63
CA ARG A 80 -13.28 -12.51 -0.40
C ARG A 80 -11.87 -12.97 -0.77
N ASN A 81 -10.88 -12.12 -0.51
CA ASN A 81 -9.45 -12.42 -0.52
C ASN A 81 -8.99 -13.55 -1.46
N SER A 82 -9.36 -13.46 -2.75
CA SER A 82 -9.03 -14.46 -3.74
C SER A 82 -7.52 -14.51 -4.00
N ALA A 83 -6.99 -15.67 -4.40
CA ALA A 83 -5.60 -15.86 -4.81
C ALA A 83 -5.12 -14.80 -5.83
N PHE A 84 -6.06 -14.16 -6.54
CA PHE A 84 -5.85 -13.00 -7.37
C PHE A 84 -5.21 -11.81 -6.63
N PHE A 85 -5.70 -11.43 -5.45
CA PHE A 85 -5.14 -10.29 -4.69
C PHE A 85 -3.70 -10.57 -4.26
N HIS A 86 -3.46 -11.78 -3.74
CA HIS A 86 -2.12 -12.23 -3.38
C HIS A 86 -1.18 -12.20 -4.58
N ARG A 87 -1.59 -12.78 -5.71
CA ARG A 87 -0.79 -12.78 -6.94
C ARG A 87 -0.52 -11.36 -7.45
N ARG A 88 -1.53 -10.49 -7.45
CA ARG A 88 -1.39 -9.09 -7.90
C ARG A 88 -0.45 -8.29 -6.99
N ALA A 89 -0.58 -8.44 -5.67
CA ALA A 89 0.29 -7.77 -4.71
C ALA A 89 1.74 -8.28 -4.81
N SER A 90 1.94 -9.60 -4.95
CA SER A 90 3.26 -10.20 -5.15
C SER A 90 3.89 -9.78 -6.48
N ASN A 91 3.13 -9.79 -7.58
CA ASN A 91 3.61 -9.31 -8.88
C ASN A 91 4.01 -7.83 -8.82
N ARG A 92 3.21 -7.00 -8.13
CA ARG A 92 3.55 -5.58 -7.94
C ARG A 92 4.80 -5.40 -7.07
N LYS A 93 4.95 -6.18 -6.00
CA LYS A 93 6.17 -6.19 -5.19
C LYS A 93 7.38 -6.55 -6.06
N SER A 94 7.31 -7.67 -6.78
CA SER A 94 8.40 -8.11 -7.65
C SER A 94 8.76 -7.11 -8.75
N ARG A 95 7.77 -6.42 -9.33
CA ARG A 95 8.00 -5.40 -10.37
C ARG A 95 8.57 -4.10 -9.81
N ASN A 96 8.21 -3.74 -8.58
CA ASN A 96 8.64 -2.49 -7.95
C ASN A 96 9.93 -2.64 -7.13
N THR A 97 10.39 -3.87 -6.89
CA THR A 97 11.70 -4.11 -6.28
C THR A 97 12.79 -3.74 -7.27
N ILE A 98 13.58 -2.71 -6.92
CA ILE A 98 14.81 -2.37 -7.62
C ILE A 98 15.84 -3.45 -7.27
N LYS A 99 16.20 -4.29 -8.25
CA LYS A 99 17.21 -5.36 -8.07
C LYS A 99 18.64 -4.83 -8.11
N GLY A 100 18.82 -3.67 -8.73
CA GLY A 100 20.10 -3.03 -8.97
C GLY A 100 19.95 -1.92 -9.99
N LEU A 101 20.98 -1.09 -10.08
CA LEU A 101 21.10 0.00 -11.03
C LEU A 101 22.48 -0.05 -11.68
N THR A 102 22.56 0.38 -12.93
CA THR A 102 23.85 0.54 -13.62
C THR A 102 24.37 1.95 -13.39
N ASN A 103 25.64 2.10 -13.01
CA ASN A 103 26.27 3.41 -12.89
C ASN A 103 26.70 3.99 -14.26
N GLU A 104 27.19 5.23 -14.26
CA GLU A 104 27.66 5.93 -15.46
C GLU A 104 28.80 5.20 -16.19
N ASN A 105 29.58 4.40 -15.46
CA ASN A 105 30.66 3.57 -15.98
C ASN A 105 30.18 2.22 -16.54
N GLY A 106 28.86 1.98 -16.60
CA GLY A 106 28.29 0.72 -17.09
C GLY A 106 28.36 -0.46 -16.10
N VAL A 107 28.73 -0.22 -14.85
CA VAL A 107 28.86 -1.26 -13.81
C VAL A 107 27.53 -1.46 -13.10
N TRP A 108 27.09 -2.72 -13.01
CA TRP A 108 25.87 -3.11 -12.29
C TRP A 108 26.09 -3.11 -10.78
N GLN A 109 25.28 -2.33 -10.06
CA GLN A 109 25.29 -2.23 -8.60
C GLN A 109 24.02 -2.89 -8.04
N SER A 110 24.18 -3.90 -7.19
CA SER A 110 23.08 -4.58 -6.48
C SER A 110 23.07 -4.30 -4.97
N GLU A 111 24.14 -3.71 -4.43
CA GLU A 111 24.26 -3.42 -3.01
C GLU A 111 23.35 -2.25 -2.60
N PRO A 112 22.56 -2.37 -1.51
CA PRO A 112 21.61 -1.34 -1.12
C PRO A 112 22.23 0.06 -0.93
N TYR A 113 23.43 0.12 -0.36
CA TYR A 113 24.15 1.37 -0.13
C TYR A 113 24.54 2.06 -1.45
N GLU A 114 25.07 1.29 -2.41
CA GLU A 114 25.45 1.79 -3.73
C GLU A 114 24.23 2.26 -4.53
N ILE A 115 23.14 1.50 -4.49
CA ILE A 115 21.87 1.88 -5.13
C ILE A 115 21.35 3.21 -4.56
N GLN A 116 21.37 3.37 -3.22
CA GLN A 116 20.96 4.61 -2.58
C GLN A 116 21.85 5.78 -3.01
N HIS A 117 23.17 5.60 -3.00
CA HIS A 117 24.12 6.63 -3.40
C HIS A 117 23.90 7.05 -4.87
N LEU A 118 23.76 6.08 -5.80
CA LEU A 118 23.45 6.35 -7.20
C LEU A 118 22.16 7.17 -7.35
N LEU A 119 21.09 6.76 -6.66
CA LEU A 119 19.81 7.47 -6.73
C LEU A 119 19.92 8.90 -6.21
N MET A 120 20.61 9.10 -5.08
CA MET A 120 20.83 10.43 -4.51
C MET A 120 21.63 11.31 -5.47
N GLN A 121 22.74 10.81 -6.01
CA GLN A 121 23.56 11.54 -6.96
C GLN A 121 22.78 11.87 -8.23
N TYR A 122 22.07 10.90 -8.81
CA TYR A 122 21.26 11.11 -10.02
C TYR A 122 20.21 12.20 -9.81
N PHE A 123 19.40 12.11 -8.75
CA PHE A 123 18.38 13.12 -8.50
C PHE A 123 18.97 14.46 -8.09
N SER A 124 20.08 14.48 -7.35
CA SER A 124 20.81 15.71 -7.05
C SER A 124 21.22 16.41 -8.35
N ASN A 125 21.76 15.68 -9.32
CA ASN A 125 22.18 16.24 -10.60
C ASN A 125 20.98 16.70 -11.44
N VAL A 126 19.92 15.89 -11.55
CA VAL A 126 18.70 16.25 -12.31
C VAL A 126 18.01 17.49 -11.74
N PHE A 127 18.04 17.67 -10.42
CA PHE A 127 17.47 18.86 -9.76
C PHE A 127 18.50 19.97 -9.54
N SER A 128 19.74 19.80 -10.00
CA SER A 128 20.73 20.87 -10.06
C SER A 128 20.61 21.58 -11.40
N SER A 129 20.71 22.90 -11.40
CA SER A 129 20.78 23.68 -12.63
C SER A 129 22.19 23.58 -13.20
N ASP A 130 22.35 22.81 -14.27
CA ASP A 130 23.56 22.89 -15.09
C ASP A 130 23.44 24.04 -16.10
N HIS A 131 24.48 24.87 -16.16
CA HIS A 131 24.77 25.89 -17.18
C HIS A 131 23.54 26.44 -17.92
N THR A 132 22.71 27.20 -17.21
CA THR A 132 21.56 27.88 -17.83
C THR A 132 22.04 29.07 -18.64
N ASP A 133 21.87 29.01 -19.95
CA ASP A 133 22.00 30.21 -20.79
C ASP A 133 20.83 31.14 -20.50
N PHE A 134 21.09 32.14 -19.65
CA PHE A 134 20.09 33.12 -19.24
C PHE A 134 19.51 33.89 -20.43
N THR A 135 20.27 34.06 -21.51
CA THR A 135 19.82 34.76 -22.72
C THR A 135 18.75 33.95 -23.44
N ALA A 136 19.03 32.66 -23.68
CA ALA A 136 18.07 31.75 -24.31
C ALA A 136 16.82 31.53 -23.43
N LEU A 137 16.98 31.51 -22.11
CA LEU A 137 15.86 31.41 -21.17
C LEU A 137 14.95 32.64 -21.25
N GLU A 138 15.50 33.85 -21.26
CA GLU A 138 14.72 35.09 -21.40
C GLU A 138 13.97 35.14 -22.74
N GLU A 139 14.59 34.72 -23.84
CA GLU A 139 13.91 34.64 -25.14
C GLU A 139 12.69 33.71 -25.09
N VAL A 140 12.82 32.53 -24.47
CA VAL A 140 11.71 31.57 -24.32
C VAL A 140 10.61 32.12 -23.41
N ILE A 141 10.97 32.76 -22.30
CA ILE A 141 10.01 33.37 -21.38
C ILE A 141 9.23 34.48 -22.09
N ASN A 142 9.92 35.34 -22.83
CA ASN A 142 9.30 36.44 -23.59
C ASN A 142 8.41 35.95 -24.73
N ALA A 143 8.75 34.82 -25.36
CA ALA A 143 7.92 34.19 -26.39
C ALA A 143 6.72 33.43 -25.81
N THR A 144 6.72 33.13 -24.51
CA THR A 144 5.65 32.36 -23.87
C THR A 144 4.49 33.30 -23.49
N PRO A 145 3.25 33.04 -23.95
CA PRO A 145 2.12 33.87 -23.60
C PRO A 145 1.81 33.79 -22.11
N VAL A 146 1.64 34.94 -21.47
CA VAL A 146 1.25 35.02 -20.05
C VAL A 146 -0.10 34.35 -19.84
N LYS A 147 -0.14 33.30 -19.01
CA LYS A 147 -1.36 32.57 -18.63
C LYS A 147 -1.87 32.88 -17.23
N VAL A 148 -0.99 33.34 -16.35
CA VAL A 148 -1.30 33.69 -14.97
C VAL A 148 -1.26 35.21 -14.88
N THR A 149 -2.40 35.83 -14.59
CA THR A 149 -2.48 37.28 -14.39
C THR A 149 -1.98 37.66 -13.00
N ASP A 150 -1.64 38.93 -12.78
CA ASP A 150 -1.20 39.41 -11.47
C ASP A 150 -2.26 39.19 -10.38
N SER A 151 -3.54 39.26 -10.73
CA SER A 151 -4.65 38.92 -9.82
C SER A 151 -4.61 37.45 -9.42
N MET A 152 -4.45 36.54 -10.40
CA MET A 152 -4.33 35.10 -10.12
C MET A 152 -3.09 34.80 -9.29
N ASN A 153 -1.97 35.46 -9.58
CA ASN A 153 -0.74 35.31 -8.81
C ASN A 153 -0.91 35.82 -7.37
N SER A 154 -1.61 36.94 -7.20
CA SER A 154 -1.97 37.47 -5.88
C SER A 154 -2.86 36.50 -5.10
N ASP A 155 -3.73 35.73 -5.78
CA ASP A 155 -4.53 34.69 -5.15
C ASP A 155 -3.69 33.46 -4.79
N LEU A 156 -2.82 32.99 -5.70
CA LEU A 156 -1.98 31.79 -5.52
C LEU A 156 -0.88 31.97 -4.45
N THR A 157 -0.49 33.21 -4.14
CA THR A 157 0.56 33.54 -3.17
C THR A 157 0.03 33.91 -1.78
N LYS A 158 -1.30 33.91 -1.58
CA LYS A 158 -1.90 34.13 -0.26
C LYS A 158 -1.53 33.02 0.73
N PRO A 159 -1.46 33.33 2.04
CA PRO A 159 -1.39 32.31 3.07
C PRO A 159 -2.59 31.36 2.97
N TYR A 160 -2.34 30.06 3.19
CA TYR A 160 -3.39 29.06 3.23
C TYR A 160 -4.31 29.26 4.44
N MET A 161 -5.60 28.97 4.25
CA MET A 161 -6.60 29.01 5.31
C MET A 161 -6.95 27.60 5.82
N ASP A 162 -7.37 27.52 7.08
CA ASP A 162 -7.79 26.25 7.71
C ASP A 162 -8.87 25.52 6.91
N GLU A 163 -9.80 26.26 6.30
CA GLU A 163 -10.86 25.68 5.47
C GLU A 163 -10.32 25.08 4.17
N GLU A 164 -9.32 25.72 3.56
CA GLU A 164 -8.67 25.21 2.35
C GLU A 164 -7.90 23.93 2.65
N ILE A 165 -7.18 23.89 3.78
CA ILE A 165 -6.49 22.68 4.25
C ILE A 165 -7.48 21.55 4.46
N LYS A 166 -8.59 21.80 5.18
CA LYS A 166 -9.64 20.80 5.41
C LYS A 166 -10.22 20.31 4.09
N SER A 167 -10.61 21.23 3.21
CA SER A 167 -11.16 20.90 1.90
C SER A 167 -10.20 20.02 1.09
N ALA A 168 -8.93 20.42 0.98
CA ALA A 168 -7.91 19.65 0.27
C ALA A 168 -7.71 18.25 0.88
N LEU A 169 -7.73 18.15 2.21
CA LEU A 169 -7.61 16.88 2.93
C LEU A 169 -8.76 15.93 2.61
N PHE A 170 -10.01 16.41 2.60
CA PHE A 170 -11.18 15.59 2.29
C PHE A 170 -11.31 15.24 0.80
N HIS A 171 -10.70 16.03 -0.09
CA HIS A 171 -10.59 15.68 -1.52
C HIS A 171 -9.59 14.54 -1.80
N MET A 172 -8.68 14.24 -0.87
CA MET A 172 -7.75 13.13 -1.04
C MET A 172 -8.43 11.78 -0.88
N HIS A 173 -8.17 10.86 -1.82
CA HIS A 173 -8.65 9.49 -1.69
C HIS A 173 -7.97 8.81 -0.47
N PRO A 174 -8.72 8.18 0.46
CA PRO A 174 -8.16 7.72 1.75
C PRO A 174 -7.02 6.70 1.64
N SER A 175 -7.01 5.90 0.57
CA SER A 175 -5.98 4.86 0.33
C SER A 175 -4.81 5.32 -0.57
N LYS A 176 -4.52 6.61 -0.66
CA LYS A 176 -3.36 7.12 -1.40
C LYS A 176 -2.06 6.78 -0.66
N SER A 177 -0.94 7.10 -1.30
CA SER A 177 0.41 6.76 -0.82
C SER A 177 0.64 7.27 0.61
N LEU A 178 1.43 6.52 1.36
CA LEU A 178 1.89 6.91 2.69
C LEU A 178 2.80 8.14 2.57
N GLY A 179 2.72 9.06 3.52
CA GLY A 179 3.72 10.10 3.70
C GLY A 179 5.05 9.52 4.21
N PRO A 180 6.11 10.36 4.29
CA PRO A 180 7.38 9.99 4.93
C PRO A 180 7.22 9.60 6.41
N ASP A 181 6.14 10.03 7.04
CA ASP A 181 5.68 9.67 8.39
C ASP A 181 5.02 8.29 8.48
N GLY A 182 4.83 7.60 7.36
CA GLY A 182 4.17 6.29 7.31
C GLY A 182 2.65 6.35 7.51
N MET A 183 2.01 7.52 7.38
CA MET A 183 0.56 7.66 7.54
C MET A 183 -0.13 7.86 6.18
N THR A 184 -1.33 7.30 6.03
CA THR A 184 -2.18 7.54 4.84
C THR A 184 -3.11 8.73 5.08
N PRO A 185 -3.65 9.37 4.02
CA PRO A 185 -4.68 10.40 4.18
C PRO A 185 -5.86 9.97 5.05
N PHE A 186 -6.22 8.67 5.05
CA PHE A 186 -7.25 8.12 5.95
C PHE A 186 -7.00 8.43 7.43
N PHE A 187 -5.75 8.40 7.90
CA PHE A 187 -5.42 8.72 9.29
C PHE A 187 -5.80 10.16 9.64
N PHE A 188 -5.41 11.11 8.79
CA PHE A 188 -5.65 12.53 9.00
C PHE A 188 -7.13 12.89 8.82
N ILE A 189 -7.78 12.35 7.79
CA ILE A 189 -9.22 12.52 7.55
C ILE A 189 -10.01 12.06 8.77
N LYS A 190 -9.67 10.88 9.33
CA LYS A 190 -10.35 10.35 10.52
C LYS A 190 -10.05 11.13 11.81
N ARG A 191 -8.86 11.71 11.93
CA ARG A 191 -8.45 12.43 13.15
C ARG A 191 -8.91 13.89 13.17
N ILE A 192 -9.08 14.51 12.00
CA ILE A 192 -9.53 15.89 11.84
C ILE A 192 -11.06 15.96 11.64
N GLY A 193 -11.66 14.94 11.02
CA GLY A 193 -13.10 14.82 10.87
C GLY A 193 -13.71 13.82 11.85
N ILE A 194 -14.20 14.34 12.99
CA ILE A 194 -15.10 13.73 14.00
C ILE A 194 -14.72 12.33 14.49
#